data_AF-A0A449I4K3-F1
#
_entry.id   AF-A0A449I4K3-F1
#
_cell.length_a   1.000
_cell.length_b   1.000
_cell.length_c   1.000
_cell.angle_alpha   90.00
_cell.angle_beta   90.00
_cell.angle_gamma   90.00
#
_symmetry.space_group_name_H-M   'P 1'
#
loop_
_entity.id
_entity.type
_entity.pdbx_description
1 polymer ?
#
loop_
_entity_poly.entity_id
_entity_poly.type
_entity_poly.pdbx_seq_one_letter_code
_entity_poly.pdbx_strand_id
1 'polypeptide(L)' 'MENKRISVRFNERMRMLLDEIADRTGTKLSVVVRCLVAKGIDELLDESGNLKLDEKQEQG' A
#
# COMPACT_ATOMS: atom_id res chain seq x y z
N MET A 1 -10.59 7.85 -17.41
CA MET A 1 -10.91 7.55 -15.99
C MET A 1 -10.66 8.82 -15.20
N GLU A 2 -11.63 9.27 -14.41
CA GLU A 2 -11.50 10.50 -13.63
C GLU A 2 -10.42 10.32 -12.56
N ASN A 3 -9.43 11.21 -12.52
CA ASN A 3 -8.37 11.18 -11.51
C ASN A 3 -8.93 11.62 -10.16
N LYS A 4 -9.39 10.65 -9.36
CA LYS A 4 -9.82 10.91 -7.98
C LYS A 4 -8.61 11.13 -7.08
N ARG A 5 -8.51 12.32 -6.49
CA ARG A 5 -7.46 12.65 -5.50
C ARG A 5 -7.86 12.08 -4.13
N ILE A 6 -6.97 11.31 -3.53
CA ILE A 6 -7.09 10.80 -2.16
C ILE A 6 -6.06 11.51 -1.28
N SER A 7 -6.46 11.91 -0.07
CA SER A 7 -5.57 12.51 0.93
C SER A 7 -5.57 11.67 2.20
N VAL A 8 -4.40 11.25 2.67
CA VAL A 8 -4.22 10.40 3.84
C VAL A 8 -3.28 11.08 4.83
N ARG A 9 -3.56 10.97 6.13
CA ARG A 9 -2.69 11.50 7.19
C ARG A 9 -1.80 10.38 7.72
N PHE A 10 -0.51 10.68 7.89
CA PHE A 10 0.48 9.81 8.52
C PHE A 10 0.95 10.45 9.82
N ASN A 11 1.28 9.63 10.82
CA ASN A 11 2.00 10.13 11.97
C ASN A 11 3.45 10.49 11.59
N GLU A 12 4.12 11.24 12.47
CA GLU A 12 5.48 11.75 12.23
C GLU A 12 6.48 10.64 11.92
N ARG A 13 6.49 9.57 12.72
CA ARG A 13 7.38 8.42 12.51
C ARG A 13 7.18 7.78 11.14
N MET A 14 5.94 7.55 10.72
CA MET A 14 5.64 6.99 9.39
C MET A 14 6.09 7.94 8.29
N ARG A 15 5.89 9.24 8.46
CA ARG A 15 6.34 10.24 7.48
C ARG A 15 7.85 10.19 7.30
N MET A 16 8.62 10.18 8.39
CA MET A 16 10.08 10.08 8.34
C MET A 16 10.57 8.82 7.61
N LEU A 17 9.95 7.67 7.88
CA LEU A 17 10.32 6.42 7.21
C LEU A 17 10.01 6.45 5.71
N LEU A 18 8.87 7.04 5.31
CA LEU A 18 8.52 7.17 3.91
C LEU A 18 9.44 8.17 3.17
N ASP A 19 9.82 9.27 3.83
CA ASP A 19 10.77 10.25 3.29
C ASP A 19 12.15 9.62 3.10
N GLU A 20 12.66 8.85 4.07
CA GLU A 20 13.94 8.12 3.95
C GLU A 20 13.95 7.13 2.76
N ILE A 21 12.84 6.43 2.53
CA ILE A 21 12.70 5.51 1.38
C ILE A 21 12.71 6.30 0.07
N ALA A 22 11.98 7.41 0.01
CA ALA A 22 11.93 8.28 -1.16
C ALA A 22 13.34 8.80 -1.50
N ASP A 23 14.07 9.28 -0.50
CA ASP A 23 15.42 9.82 -0.64
C ASP A 23 16.42 8.74 -1.10
N ARG A 24 16.43 7.57 -0.46
CA ARG A 24 17.32 6.46 -0.83
C ARG A 24 17.06 5.89 -2.22
N THR A 25 15.81 5.95 -2.68
CA THR A 25 15.42 5.43 -4.00
C THR A 25 15.45 6.51 -5.09
N GLY A 26 15.66 7.78 -4.74
CA GLY A 26 15.57 8.89 -5.69
C GLY A 26 14.17 9.06 -6.29
N THR A 27 13.13 8.61 -5.60
CA THR A 27 11.74 8.67 -6.10
C THR A 27 10.89 9.64 -5.30
N LYS A 28 9.79 10.11 -5.89
CA LYS A 28 8.84 10.98 -5.19
C LYS A 28 8.10 10.19 -4.11
N LEU A 29 7.82 10.81 -2.96
CA LEU A 29 7.00 10.23 -1.89
C LEU A 29 5.66 9.66 -2.40
N SER A 30 5.00 10.34 -3.35
CA SER A 30 3.75 9.87 -3.94
C SER A 30 3.89 8.62 -4.82
N VAL A 31 5.10 8.33 -5.32
CA VAL A 31 5.42 7.07 -6.00
C VAL A 31 5.60 5.97 -4.95
N VAL A 32 6.39 6.23 -3.91
CA VAL A 32 6.59 5.28 -2.79
C VAL A 32 5.26 4.82 -2.21
N VAL A 33 4.39 5.77 -1.82
CA VAL A 33 3.07 5.45 -1.24
C VAL A 33 2.22 4.62 -2.21
N ARG A 34 2.21 4.96 -3.51
CA ARG A 34 1.43 4.20 -4.49
C ARG A 34 1.96 2.78 -4.68
N CYS A 35 3.28 2.57 -4.69
CA CYS A 35 3.87 1.24 -4.79
C CYS A 35 3.53 0.38 -3.56
N LEU A 36 3.58 0.97 -2.36
CA LEU A 36 3.22 0.26 -1.13
C LEU A 36 1.73 -0.10 -1.09
N VAL A 37 0.86 0.82 -1.50
CA VAL A 37 -0.58 0.55 -1.60
C VAL A 37 -0.87 -0.52 -2.66
N ALA A 38 -0.24 -0.45 -3.83
CA ALA A 38 -0.40 -1.46 -4.88
C ALA A 38 0.03 -2.85 -4.39
N LYS A 39 1.19 -2.94 -3.75
CA LYS A 39 1.67 -4.19 -3.14
C LYS A 39 0.67 -4.72 -2.10
N GLY A 40 0.15 -3.86 -1.22
CA GLY A 40 -0.85 -4.26 -0.24
C GLY A 40 -2.15 -4.75 -0.89
N ILE A 41 -2.58 -4.12 -1.99
CA ILE A 41 -3.73 -4.58 -2.77
C ILE A 41 -3.46 -5.96 -3.36
N ASP A 42 -2.31 -6.17 -3.99
CA ASP A 42 -1.94 -7.47 -4.59
C ASP A 42 -1.78 -8.58 -3.55
N GLU A 43 -1.41 -8.23 -2.31
CA GLU A 43 -1.35 -9.16 -1.19
C GLU A 43 -2.74 -9.50 -0.64
N LEU A 44 -3.64 -8.51 -0.58
CA LEU A 44 -4.99 -8.65 -0.02
C LEU A 44 -6.01 -9.20 -1.01
N LEU A 45 -5.86 -8.95 -2.30
CA LEU A 45 -6.85 -9.28 -3.33
C LEU A 45 -6.34 -10.32 -4.33
N ASP A 46 -7.21 -11.23 -4.76
CA ASP A 46 -6.96 -12.10 -5.91
C ASP A 46 -7.06 -11.33 -7.25
N GLU A 47 -6.76 -12.00 -8.36
CA GLU A 47 -6.84 -11.41 -9.71
C GLU A 47 -8.26 -10.95 -10.11
N SER A 48 -9.28 -11.46 -9.41
CA SER A 48 -10.69 -11.10 -9.60
C SER A 48 -11.12 -9.95 -8.68
N GLY A 49 -10.24 -9.45 -7.81
CA GLY A 49 -10.50 -8.37 -6.86
C GLY A 49 -11.21 -8.82 -5.58
N ASN A 50 -11.32 -10.12 -5.30
CA ASN A 50 -11.86 -10.61 -4.04
C ASN A 50 -10.77 -10.61 -2.98
N LEU A 51 -11.16 -10.40 -1.71
CA LEU A 51 -10.25 -10.64 -0.59
C LEU A 51 -9.75 -12.07 -0.66
N LYS A 52 -8.43 -12.26 -0.57
CA LYS A 52 -7.83 -13.56 -0.27
C LYS A 52 -8.26 -13.90 1.15
N LEU A 53 -9.41 -14.55 1.27
CA LEU A 53 -9.85 -15.17 2.51
C LEU A 53 -8.79 -16.23 2.81
N ASP A 54 -7.97 -15.97 3.82
CA ASP A 54 -7.05 -16.97 4.34
C ASP A 54 -7.94 -18.14 4.78
N GLU A 55 -7.89 -19.26 4.07
CA GLU A 55 -8.56 -20.51 4.44
C GLU A 55 -7.90 -21.13 5.69
N LYS A 56 -7.63 -20.31 6.71
CA LYS A 56 -7.58 -20.76 8.10
C LYS A 56 -9.01 -20.92 8.62
N GLN A 57 -9.84 -21.64 7.88
CA GLN A 57 -10.97 -22.33 8.47
C GLN A 57 -10.43 -23.64 9.02
N GLU A 58 -10.16 -23.61 10.33
CA GLU A 58 -10.35 -24.73 11.28
C GLU A 58 -10.23 -26.14 10.66
N GLN A 59 -9.01 -26.64 10.55
CA GLN A 59 -8.80 -28.09 10.52
C GLN A 59 -8.57 -28.59 11.95
N GLY A 60 -9.61 -29.18 12.53
CA GLY A 60 -9.52 -30.18 13.60
C GLY A 60 -9.70 -29.69 15.02
#